data_AF-A0AAU5N5Z9-F1
#
_entry.id   AF-A0AAU5N5Z9-F1
#
_cell.length_a   1.000
_cell.length_b   1.000
_cell.length_c   1.000
_cell.angle_alpha   90.00
_cell.angle_beta   90.00
_cell.angle_gamma   90.00
#
_symmetry.space_group_name_H-M   'P 1'
#
loop_
_entity.id
_entity.type
_entity.pdbx_description
1 polymer ?
#
loop_
_entity_poly.entity_id
_entity_poly.type
_entity_poly.pdbx_seq_one_letter_code
_entity_poly.pdbx_strand_id
1 'polypeptide(L)'
;MFTETVTDTRGETATGAVSEEQVLALLKRAAGRDSCTVEASRTGRVIVQREVWDVGIAPKLRTIVCDPVARIGAISPMMREDLDAIIARDAYLVTKAQGTFRVNTGRISAGLRGIPAVASQRLIDRGLVVLGGAYEATSNGYMPETRRPVRISLAARLVMLASDHQTRASAPAGYVRPADTGMTGTAGLNKPGRRAGMVYDRISRAGCSCGGWSGVFDGADEARRAARAHRQEAAAAMVRALP
;
A
#
# COMPACT_ATOMS: atom_id res chain seq x y z
N MET A 1 -7.09 8.82 11.89
CA MET A 1 -8.56 8.63 11.88
C MET A 1 -8.98 8.16 10.50
N PHE A 2 -9.92 7.22 10.45
CA PHE A 2 -10.50 6.68 9.22
C PHE A 2 -12.03 6.74 9.27
N THR A 3 -12.65 6.82 8.11
CA THR A 3 -14.06 6.53 7.92
C THR A 3 -14.18 5.05 7.55
N GLU A 4 -14.84 4.27 8.39
CA GLU A 4 -15.16 2.87 8.13
C GLU A 4 -16.54 2.78 7.48
N THR A 5 -16.62 2.09 6.35
CA THR A 5 -17.88 1.69 5.72
C THR A 5 -17.94 0.18 5.67
N VAL A 6 -18.97 -0.39 6.28
CA VAL A 6 -19.21 -1.83 6.30
C VAL A 6 -20.42 -2.15 5.43
N THR A 7 -20.19 -2.89 4.36
CA THR A 7 -21.25 -3.46 3.52
C THR A 7 -21.54 -4.87 3.99
N ASP A 8 -22.76 -5.09 4.44
CA ASP A 8 -23.24 -6.39 4.87
C ASP A 8 -23.53 -7.33 3.69
N THR A 9 -24.06 -8.51 3.99
CA THR A 9 -24.34 -9.55 2.99
C THR A 9 -25.60 -9.29 2.15
N ARG A 10 -26.45 -8.35 2.58
CA ARG A 10 -27.66 -7.90 1.89
C ARG A 10 -27.39 -6.63 1.04
N GLY A 11 -26.17 -6.10 1.11
CA GLY A 11 -25.78 -4.87 0.42
C GLY A 11 -26.05 -3.60 1.23
N GLU A 12 -26.55 -3.72 2.45
CA GLU A 12 -26.76 -2.58 3.36
C GLU A 12 -25.41 -2.06 3.86
N THR A 13 -25.28 -0.74 3.94
CA THR A 13 -24.04 -0.08 4.34
C THR A 13 -24.21 0.69 5.62
N ALA A 14 -23.32 0.44 6.59
CA ALA A 14 -23.16 1.28 7.78
C ALA A 14 -21.84 2.05 7.70
N THR A 15 -21.82 3.32 8.11
CA THR A 15 -20.61 4.15 8.11
C THR A 15 -20.34 4.70 9.51
N GLY A 16 -19.08 4.71 9.92
CA GLY A 16 -18.63 5.23 11.22
C GLY A 16 -17.22 5.79 11.17
N ALA A 17 -16.80 6.47 12.23
CA ALA A 17 -15.42 6.93 12.39
C ALA A 17 -14.65 5.94 13.28
N VAL A 18 -13.44 5.59 12.87
CA VAL A 18 -12.58 4.65 13.60
C VAL A 18 -11.16 5.21 13.76
N SER A 19 -10.52 4.85 14.86
CA SER A 19 -9.13 5.23 15.13
C SER A 19 -8.17 4.42 14.26
N GLU A 20 -6.93 4.91 14.13
CA GLU A 20 -5.88 4.19 13.40
C GLU A 20 -5.54 2.84 14.05
N GLU A 21 -5.55 2.79 15.39
CA GLU A 21 -5.31 1.57 16.17
C GLU A 21 -6.41 0.52 15.91
N GLN A 22 -7.68 0.95 15.82
CA GLN A 22 -8.79 0.06 15.51
C GLN A 22 -8.68 -0.53 14.09
N VAL A 23 -8.28 0.29 13.10
CA VAL A 23 -8.03 -0.19 11.73
C VAL A 23 -6.86 -1.15 11.70
N LEU A 24 -5.77 -0.86 12.40
CA LEU A 24 -4.63 -1.78 12.47
C LEU A 24 -5.03 -3.11 13.12
N ALA A 25 -5.83 -3.09 14.20
CA ALA A 25 -6.33 -4.31 14.83
C ALA A 25 -7.27 -5.10 13.91
N LEU A 26 -8.11 -4.43 13.11
CA LEU A 26 -8.90 -5.07 12.06
C LEU A 26 -7.99 -5.74 11.01
N LEU A 27 -6.98 -5.03 10.53
CA LEU A 27 -6.05 -5.53 9.51
C LEU A 27 -5.23 -6.71 10.02
N LYS A 28 -4.67 -6.64 11.23
CA LYS A 28 -3.92 -7.75 11.83
C LYS A 28 -4.79 -9.00 11.96
N ARG A 29 -6.06 -8.85 12.39
CA ARG A 29 -7.03 -9.97 12.45
C ARG A 29 -7.37 -10.53 11.07
N ALA A 30 -7.51 -9.67 10.06
CA ALA A 30 -7.79 -10.10 8.69
C ALA A 30 -6.60 -10.82 8.06
N ALA A 31 -5.38 -10.28 8.23
CA ALA A 31 -4.16 -10.84 7.66
C ALA A 31 -3.79 -12.22 8.24
N GLY A 32 -4.32 -12.59 9.42
CA GLY A 32 -4.13 -13.89 10.06
C GLY A 32 -5.19 -14.94 9.74
N ARG A 33 -6.14 -14.67 8.82
CA ARG A 33 -7.21 -15.61 8.47
C ARG A 33 -7.23 -15.86 6.97
N ASP A 34 -7.25 -17.13 6.57
CA ASP A 34 -7.30 -17.53 5.15
C ASP A 34 -8.62 -17.15 4.47
N SER A 35 -9.70 -16.99 5.24
CA SER A 35 -11.02 -16.56 4.75
C SER A 35 -11.16 -15.03 4.60
N CYS A 36 -10.07 -14.29 4.75
CA CYS A 36 -10.01 -12.85 4.63
C CYS A 36 -9.03 -12.43 3.53
N THR A 37 -9.38 -11.38 2.79
CA THR A 37 -8.47 -10.70 1.88
C THR A 37 -8.27 -9.26 2.34
N VAL A 38 -7.05 -8.75 2.15
CA VAL A 38 -6.67 -7.38 2.48
C VAL A 38 -6.08 -6.74 1.23
N GLU A 39 -6.64 -5.60 0.81
CA GLU A 39 -6.14 -4.81 -0.31
C GLU A 39 -5.87 -3.37 0.14
N ALA A 40 -4.63 -2.91 -0.05
CA ALA A 40 -4.21 -1.54 0.20
C ALA A 40 -4.17 -0.73 -1.09
N SER A 41 -4.56 0.54 -1.03
CA SER A 41 -4.59 1.44 -2.18
C SER A 41 -3.60 2.60 -2.05
N ARG A 42 -3.33 3.26 -3.18
CA ARG A 42 -2.44 4.43 -3.27
C ARG A 42 -2.98 5.70 -2.60
N THR A 43 -4.22 5.69 -2.11
CA THR A 43 -4.79 6.80 -1.32
C THR A 43 -4.71 6.54 0.18
N GLY A 44 -4.24 5.36 0.60
CA GLY A 44 -4.23 4.93 1.99
C GLY A 44 -5.53 4.25 2.41
N ARG A 45 -6.50 4.12 1.49
CA ARG A 45 -7.70 3.31 1.68
C ARG A 45 -7.31 1.84 1.76
N VAL A 46 -7.96 1.12 2.66
CA VAL A 46 -7.86 -0.33 2.77
C VAL A 46 -9.23 -0.97 2.55
N ILE A 47 -9.23 -2.15 1.94
CA ILE A 47 -10.42 -2.97 1.72
C ILE A 47 -10.15 -4.33 2.34
N VAL A 48 -11.01 -4.74 3.26
CA VAL A 48 -11.01 -6.07 3.85
C VAL A 48 -12.27 -6.79 3.38
N GLN A 49 -12.11 -7.92 2.70
CA GLN A 49 -13.24 -8.79 2.38
C GLN A 49 -13.13 -10.05 3.21
N ARG A 50 -14.21 -10.43 3.90
CA ARG A 50 -14.22 -11.63 4.75
C ARG A 50 -15.46 -12.46 4.49
N GLU A 51 -15.29 -13.77 4.52
CA GLU A 51 -16.42 -14.70 4.52
C GLU A 51 -17.02 -14.79 5.93
N VAL A 52 -18.33 -14.64 6.01
CA VAL A 52 -19.09 -14.73 7.25
C VAL A 52 -20.14 -15.82 7.10
N TRP A 53 -20.15 -16.74 8.05
CA TRP A 53 -21.20 -17.73 8.19
C TRP A 53 -22.36 -17.10 8.96
N ASP A 54 -23.51 -16.99 8.31
CA ASP A 54 -24.72 -16.40 8.86
C ASP A 54 -25.86 -17.41 8.69
N VAL A 55 -26.32 -17.99 9.82
CA VAL A 55 -27.45 -18.95 10.04
C VAL A 55 -27.87 -19.80 8.81
N GLY A 56 -26.93 -20.20 7.97
CA GLY A 56 -27.19 -20.63 6.60
C GLY A 56 -26.05 -21.48 6.07
N ILE A 57 -26.30 -22.13 4.94
CA ILE A 57 -25.50 -23.27 4.45
C ILE A 57 -24.23 -22.82 3.72
N ALA A 58 -24.14 -21.56 3.27
CA ALA A 58 -22.99 -21.05 2.53
C ALA A 58 -22.43 -19.77 3.19
N PRO A 59 -21.10 -19.57 3.17
CA PRO A 59 -20.48 -18.35 3.63
C PRO A 59 -20.89 -17.18 2.73
N LYS A 60 -21.18 -16.04 3.33
CA LYS A 60 -21.52 -14.80 2.62
C LYS A 60 -20.39 -13.79 2.75
N LEU A 61 -20.10 -13.07 1.67
CA LEU A 61 -19.02 -12.08 1.64
C LEU A 61 -19.44 -10.77 2.32
N ARG A 62 -18.66 -10.32 3.30
CA ARG A 62 -18.79 -8.99 3.93
C ARG A 62 -17.59 -8.14 3.54
N THR A 63 -17.84 -6.90 3.14
CA THR A 63 -16.78 -5.96 2.74
C THR A 63 -16.69 -4.83 3.76
N ILE A 64 -15.47 -4.57 4.24
CA ILE A 64 -15.16 -3.46 5.12
C ILE A 64 -14.17 -2.57 4.38
N VAL A 65 -14.49 -1.30 4.27
CA VAL A 65 -13.65 -0.27 3.66
C VAL A 65 -13.25 0.70 4.75
N CYS A 66 -11.97 1.02 4.84
CA CYS A 66 -11.50 2.10 5.70
C CYS A 66 -10.79 3.15 4.84
N ASP A 67 -11.36 4.35 4.76
CA ASP A 67 -10.80 5.50 4.05
C ASP A 67 -10.15 6.47 5.05
N PRO A 68 -8.90 6.93 4.80
CA PRO A 68 -8.27 7.91 5.69
C PRO A 68 -9.00 9.25 5.59
N VAL A 69 -9.26 9.88 6.74
CA VAL A 69 -9.92 11.21 6.79
C VAL A 69 -9.03 12.28 6.16
N ALA A 70 -7.72 12.20 6.42
CA ALA A 70 -6.73 13.07 5.79
C ALA A 70 -6.48 12.63 4.35
N ARG A 71 -6.54 13.59 3.42
CA ARG A 71 -6.20 13.33 2.02
C ARG A 71 -4.69 13.22 1.88
N ILE A 72 -4.19 11.99 1.86
CA ILE A 72 -2.76 11.73 1.74
C ILE A 72 -2.22 12.23 0.40
N GLY A 73 -2.89 11.97 -0.73
CA GLY A 73 -2.42 12.30 -2.07
C GLY A 73 -1.18 11.50 -2.52
N ALA A 74 -0.56 11.86 -3.64
CA ALA A 74 0.63 11.16 -4.14
C ALA A 74 1.89 11.45 -3.32
N ILE A 75 2.65 10.41 -2.95
CA ILE A 75 3.95 10.53 -2.28
C ILE A 75 5.02 10.76 -3.36
N SER A 76 5.73 11.90 -3.29
CA SER A 76 6.86 12.16 -4.18
C SER A 76 8.10 11.38 -3.74
N PRO A 77 9.11 11.16 -4.62
CA PRO A 77 10.35 10.48 -4.24
C PRO A 77 11.04 11.10 -3.03
N MET A 78 11.09 12.43 -2.96
CA MET A 78 11.67 13.15 -1.81
C MET A 78 10.89 12.87 -0.51
N MET A 79 9.56 12.89 -0.55
CA MET A 79 8.74 12.53 0.61
C MET A 79 8.92 11.08 1.01
N ARG A 80 9.12 10.18 0.03
CA ARG A 80 9.39 8.77 0.29
C ARG A 80 10.70 8.61 1.06
N GLU A 81 11.77 9.25 0.63
CA GLU A 81 13.05 9.22 1.35
C GLU A 81 12.93 9.77 2.79
N ASP A 82 12.18 10.85 2.97
CA ASP A 82 11.97 11.44 4.30
C ASP A 82 11.18 10.49 5.22
N LEU A 83 10.16 9.80 4.68
CA LEU A 83 9.42 8.77 5.39
C LEU A 83 10.30 7.55 5.71
N ASP A 84 11.10 7.06 4.75
CA ASP A 84 12.02 5.94 5.01
C ASP A 84 13.04 6.29 6.09
N ALA A 85 13.52 7.54 6.14
CA ALA A 85 14.40 8.02 7.21
C ALA A 85 13.71 8.02 8.59
N ILE A 86 12.42 8.37 8.64
CA ILE A 86 11.61 8.31 9.88
C ILE A 86 11.34 6.86 10.29
N ILE A 87 11.17 5.91 9.36
CA ILE A 87 11.01 4.48 9.71
C ILE A 87 12.28 3.92 10.32
N ALA A 88 13.44 4.26 9.74
CA ALA A 88 14.70 3.64 10.10
C ALA A 88 15.24 4.06 11.47
N ARG A 89 14.71 5.15 12.07
CA ARG A 89 15.29 5.78 13.26
C ARG A 89 14.23 6.42 14.14
N ASP A 90 14.57 6.62 15.40
CA ASP A 90 13.75 7.46 16.28
C ASP A 90 13.74 8.90 15.77
N ALA A 91 12.57 9.33 15.33
CA ALA A 91 12.36 10.66 14.77
C ALA A 91 11.58 11.55 15.75
N TYR A 92 11.91 12.84 15.74
CA TYR A 92 11.21 13.84 16.54
C TYR A 92 11.13 15.18 15.84
N LEU A 93 10.03 15.89 16.05
CA LEU A 93 9.84 17.28 15.65
C LEU A 93 10.36 18.18 16.77
N VAL A 94 11.25 19.10 16.44
CA VAL A 94 11.68 20.16 17.37
C VAL A 94 10.65 21.28 17.32
N THR A 95 9.91 21.50 18.40
CA THR A 95 8.86 22.54 18.45
C THR A 95 9.35 23.84 19.06
N LYS A 96 10.36 23.78 19.93
CA LYS A 96 11.04 24.94 20.51
C LYS A 96 12.51 24.60 20.72
N ALA A 97 13.42 25.51 20.37
CA ALA A 97 14.83 25.41 20.69
C ALA A 97 15.40 26.79 21.03
N GLN A 98 16.48 26.84 21.81
CA GLN A 98 17.12 28.08 22.24
C GLN A 98 18.49 28.32 21.56
N GLY A 99 18.99 29.55 21.68
CA GLY A 99 20.32 29.94 21.19
C GLY A 99 20.55 29.64 19.71
N THR A 100 21.70 29.06 19.40
CA THR A 100 22.12 28.68 18.05
C THR A 100 21.26 27.58 17.43
N PHE A 101 20.54 26.79 18.24
CA PHE A 101 19.67 25.70 17.75
C PHE A 101 18.26 26.16 17.39
N ARG A 102 17.94 27.45 17.53
CA ARG A 102 16.64 28.02 17.11
C ARG A 102 16.27 27.65 15.67
N VAL A 103 17.27 27.58 14.77
CA VAL A 103 17.12 27.16 13.37
C VAL A 103 16.54 25.76 13.18
N ASN A 104 16.59 24.91 14.21
CA ASN A 104 16.01 23.57 14.18
C ASN A 104 14.50 23.57 14.47
N THR A 105 13.94 24.68 14.94
CA THR A 105 12.51 24.77 15.25
C THR A 105 11.68 24.51 13.99
N GLY A 106 10.71 23.60 14.08
CA GLY A 106 9.88 23.12 12.98
C GLY A 106 10.47 21.97 12.18
N ARG A 107 11.75 21.60 12.39
CA ARG A 107 12.39 20.49 11.66
C ARG A 107 12.10 19.14 12.31
N ILE A 108 11.96 18.11 11.50
CA ILE A 108 11.97 16.72 11.98
C ILE A 108 13.41 16.23 11.90
N SER A 109 13.94 15.79 13.04
CA SER A 109 15.22 15.09 13.12
C SER A 109 14.97 13.59 13.01
N ALA A 110 15.63 12.92 12.07
CA ALA A 110 15.59 11.47 11.86
C ALA A 110 17.03 10.92 11.84
N GLY A 111 17.64 10.87 13.02
CA GLY A 111 19.08 10.64 13.19
C GLY A 111 19.91 11.73 12.52
N LEU A 112 20.76 11.36 11.56
CA LEU A 112 21.62 12.29 10.83
C LEU A 112 20.89 13.09 9.74
N ARG A 113 19.65 12.71 9.35
CA ARG A 113 18.86 13.43 8.35
C ARG A 113 17.93 14.41 9.06
N GLY A 114 18.12 15.70 8.80
CA GLY A 114 17.23 16.75 9.28
C GLY A 114 16.26 17.21 8.20
N ILE A 115 15.00 16.82 8.30
CA ILE A 115 13.93 17.22 7.38
C ILE A 115 13.60 18.71 7.61
N PRO A 116 13.68 19.57 6.58
CA PRO A 116 13.42 21.01 6.71
C PRO A 116 12.00 21.33 7.18
N ALA A 117 11.82 22.46 7.87
CA ALA A 117 10.55 22.82 8.49
C ALA A 117 9.34 22.83 7.53
N VAL A 118 9.52 23.33 6.31
CA VAL A 118 8.47 23.33 5.28
C VAL A 118 8.10 21.90 4.83
N ALA A 119 9.08 21.00 4.77
CA ALA A 119 8.83 19.60 4.44
C ALA A 119 8.15 18.88 5.60
N SER A 120 8.61 19.10 6.85
CA SER A 120 7.96 18.59 8.07
C SER A 120 6.49 18.99 8.14
N GLN A 121 6.20 20.28 7.92
CA GLN A 121 4.83 20.79 7.95
C GLN A 121 3.97 20.10 6.89
N ARG A 122 4.50 19.93 5.67
CA ARG A 122 3.81 19.17 4.62
C ARG A 122 3.52 17.72 5.00
N LEU A 123 4.43 17.03 5.69
CA LEU A 123 4.19 15.67 6.17
C LEU A 123 3.06 15.64 7.21
N ILE A 124 3.03 16.63 8.11
CA ILE A 124 2.01 16.76 9.16
C ILE A 124 0.65 17.09 8.55
N ASP A 125 0.56 18.12 7.70
CA ASP A 125 -0.68 18.60 7.10
C ASP A 125 -1.36 17.54 6.23
N ARG A 126 -0.57 16.70 5.54
CA ARG A 126 -1.07 15.59 4.73
C ARG A 126 -1.44 14.36 5.56
N GLY A 127 -1.24 14.40 6.88
CA GLY A 127 -1.49 13.26 7.78
C GLY A 127 -0.55 12.08 7.52
N LEU A 128 0.64 12.32 6.97
CA LEU A 128 1.63 11.27 6.71
C LEU A 128 2.36 10.84 7.98
N VAL A 129 2.42 11.74 8.97
CA VAL A 129 3.03 11.50 10.27
C VAL A 129 2.07 11.86 11.40
N VAL A 130 2.23 11.19 12.53
CA VAL A 130 1.52 11.43 13.78
C VAL A 130 2.53 11.91 14.82
N LEU A 131 2.17 12.96 15.55
CA LEU A 131 3.00 13.56 16.59
C LEU A 131 2.57 13.07 17.96
N GLY A 132 3.53 12.57 18.74
CA GLY A 132 3.32 12.21 20.14
C GLY A 132 3.21 13.40 21.09
N GLY A 133 3.16 13.11 22.39
CA GLY A 133 3.21 14.11 23.45
C GLY A 133 4.53 14.90 23.43
N ALA A 134 4.48 16.17 23.82
CA ALA A 134 5.68 16.98 23.94
C ALA A 134 6.51 16.53 25.14
N TYR A 135 7.83 16.58 24.99
CA TYR A 135 8.79 16.33 26.08
C TYR A 135 9.95 17.31 25.98
N GLU A 136 10.57 17.58 27.13
CA GLU A 136 11.76 18.43 27.21
C GLU A 136 13.02 17.60 26.97
N ALA A 137 13.98 18.18 26.28
CA ALA A 137 15.29 17.60 26.01
C ALA A 137 16.33 18.71 25.90
N THR A 138 17.57 18.34 25.61
CA THR A 138 18.63 19.31 25.34
C THR A 138 19.31 19.05 23.99
N SER A 139 19.61 20.13 23.28
CA SER A 139 20.57 20.14 22.16
C SER A 139 21.98 20.14 22.73
N ASN A 140 22.85 19.27 22.20
CA ASN A 140 24.24 19.11 22.62
C ASN A 140 24.46 18.92 24.14
N GLY A 141 23.43 18.49 24.87
CA GLY A 141 23.51 18.19 26.31
C GLY A 141 23.24 19.37 27.24
N TYR A 142 23.09 20.61 26.75
CA TYR A 142 22.93 21.78 27.64
C TYR A 142 21.93 22.84 27.17
N MET A 143 21.61 22.95 25.88
CA MET A 143 20.63 23.95 25.43
C MET A 143 19.21 23.38 25.46
N PRO A 144 18.26 23.98 26.20
CA PRO A 144 16.90 23.45 26.29
C PRO A 144 16.17 23.43 24.95
N GLU A 145 15.42 22.35 24.72
CA GLU A 145 14.50 22.22 23.61
C GLU A 145 13.25 21.41 23.98
N THR A 146 12.16 21.65 23.25
CA THR A 146 10.93 20.86 23.32
C THR A 146 10.81 20.04 22.05
N ARG A 147 10.63 18.72 22.21
CA ARG A 147 10.50 17.75 21.14
C ARG A 147 9.14 17.08 21.17
N ARG A 148 8.70 16.56 20.03
CA ARG A 148 7.55 15.64 19.91
C ARG A 148 7.97 14.41 19.13
N PRO A 149 7.77 13.18 19.63
CA PRO A 149 8.06 11.97 18.87
C PRO A 149 7.25 11.97 17.58
N VAL A 150 7.86 11.52 16.49
CA VAL A 150 7.23 11.44 15.16
C VAL A 150 7.11 9.97 14.78
N ARG A 151 5.91 9.54 14.39
CA ARG A 151 5.66 8.21 13.83
C ARG A 151 4.97 8.35 12.49
N ILE A 152 5.17 7.39 11.60
CA ILE A 152 4.43 7.37 10.32
C ILE A 152 3.04 6.82 10.56
N SER A 153 2.03 7.48 10.00
CA SER A 153 0.65 7.02 10.05
C SER A 153 0.47 5.71 9.27
N LEU A 154 -0.45 4.87 9.70
CA LEU A 154 -0.87 3.64 9.03
C LEU A 154 -1.22 3.93 7.57
N ALA A 155 -1.94 5.01 7.34
CA ALA A 155 -2.38 5.40 6.01
C ALA A 155 -1.18 5.70 5.08
N ALA A 156 -0.14 6.39 5.56
CA ALA A 156 1.09 6.59 4.80
C ALA A 156 1.83 5.28 4.52
N ARG A 157 1.91 4.38 5.51
CA ARG A 157 2.53 3.05 5.33
C ARG A 157 1.80 2.22 4.29
N LEU A 158 0.46 2.27 4.26
CA LEU A 158 -0.37 1.60 3.25
C LEU A 158 -0.16 2.17 1.85
N VAL A 159 -0.01 3.50 1.72
CA VAL A 159 0.31 4.13 0.43
C VAL A 159 1.69 3.71 -0.07
N MET A 160 2.69 3.68 0.81
CA MET A 160 4.05 3.24 0.48
C MET A 160 4.03 1.79 -0.02
N LEU A 161 3.37 0.89 0.70
CA LEU A 161 3.16 -0.51 0.29
C LEU A 161 2.50 -0.62 -1.09
N ALA A 162 1.38 0.09 -1.30
CA ALA A 162 0.67 0.06 -2.57
C ALA A 162 1.49 0.63 -3.74
N SER A 163 2.45 1.52 -3.44
CA SER A 163 3.38 2.08 -4.41
C SER A 163 4.53 1.12 -4.73
N ASP A 164 5.00 0.35 -3.74
CA ASP A 164 6.08 -0.63 -3.90
C ASP A 164 5.61 -1.91 -4.62
N HIS A 165 4.33 -2.27 -4.47
CA HIS A 165 3.72 -3.46 -5.06
C HIS A 165 2.70 -3.14 -6.17
N GLN A 166 3.10 -2.34 -7.15
CA GLN A 166 2.30 -2.11 -8.36
C GLN A 166 2.38 -3.33 -9.27
N THR A 167 1.26 -4.04 -9.39
CA THR A 167 1.16 -5.18 -10.31
C THR A 167 0.59 -4.77 -11.65
N ARG A 168 1.11 -5.41 -12.70
CA ARG A 168 0.63 -5.31 -14.08
C ARG A 168 0.35 -6.71 -14.61
N ALA A 169 -0.68 -6.83 -15.43
CA ALA A 169 -1.01 -8.05 -16.18
C ALA A 169 -1.24 -7.66 -17.65
N SER A 170 -0.59 -8.37 -18.56
CA SER A 170 -0.77 -8.16 -20.00
C SER A 170 -1.95 -8.98 -20.52
N ALA A 171 -2.58 -8.49 -21.58
CA ALA A 171 -3.48 -9.31 -22.39
C ALA A 171 -2.67 -10.33 -23.21
N PRO A 172 -3.30 -11.44 -23.64
CA PRO A 172 -2.69 -12.34 -24.61
C PRO A 172 -2.52 -11.66 -25.96
N ALA A 173 -1.52 -12.08 -26.73
CA ALA A 173 -1.28 -11.54 -28.08
C ALA A 173 -2.35 -11.97 -29.09
N GLY A 174 -3.04 -13.08 -28.83
CA GLY A 174 -4.10 -13.59 -29.71
C GLY A 174 -3.50 -14.33 -30.90
N TYR A 175 -3.98 -14.07 -32.12
CA TYR A 175 -3.42 -14.75 -33.31
C TYR A 175 -2.13 -14.08 -33.77
N VAL A 176 -1.04 -14.84 -33.77
CA VAL A 176 0.31 -14.38 -34.13
C VAL A 176 0.90 -15.29 -35.20
N ARG A 177 1.87 -14.78 -35.97
CA ARG A 177 2.65 -15.64 -36.88
C ARG A 177 3.69 -16.40 -36.07
N PRO A 178 3.95 -17.69 -36.36
CA PRO A 178 4.98 -18.47 -35.64
C PRO A 178 6.36 -17.80 -35.64
N ALA A 179 6.72 -17.12 -36.72
CA ALA A 179 7.99 -16.39 -36.83
C ALA A 179 8.11 -15.24 -35.82
N ASP A 180 7.01 -14.58 -35.44
CA ASP A 180 7.01 -13.45 -34.50
C ASP A 180 7.23 -13.89 -33.04
N THR A 181 7.00 -15.17 -32.74
CA THR A 181 7.17 -15.79 -31.42
C THR A 181 8.33 -16.78 -31.35
N GLY A 182 9.14 -16.86 -32.40
CA GLY A 182 10.29 -17.78 -32.47
C GLY A 182 9.90 -19.26 -32.57
N MET A 183 8.64 -19.57 -32.87
CA MET A 183 8.19 -20.94 -33.15
C MET A 183 8.56 -21.33 -34.57
N THR A 184 9.45 -22.32 -34.70
CA THR A 184 9.76 -22.96 -35.98
C THR A 184 8.99 -24.28 -36.08
N GLY A 185 8.14 -24.44 -37.11
CA GLY A 185 7.59 -25.74 -37.49
C GLY A 185 6.13 -26.06 -37.14
N THR A 186 5.35 -25.15 -36.51
CA THR A 186 3.91 -25.37 -36.30
C THR A 186 3.09 -24.85 -37.49
N ALA A 187 2.44 -25.77 -38.21
CA ALA A 187 1.45 -25.42 -39.22
C ALA A 187 0.26 -24.73 -38.53
N GLY A 188 0.10 -23.43 -38.75
CA GLY A 188 -1.06 -22.67 -38.28
C GLY A 188 -2.37 -23.12 -38.93
N LEU A 189 -3.48 -22.45 -38.61
CA LEU A 189 -4.80 -22.78 -39.14
C LEU A 189 -4.80 -22.90 -40.68
N ASN A 190 -5.06 -24.09 -41.22
CA ASN A 190 -5.31 -24.35 -42.65
C ASN A 190 -6.77 -24.02 -43.01
N LYS A 191 -7.22 -22.80 -42.71
CA LYS A 191 -8.54 -22.30 -43.12
C LYS A 191 -8.37 -21.06 -44.01
N PRO A 192 -9.07 -20.95 -45.14
CA PRO A 192 -9.01 -19.76 -45.98
C PRO A 192 -9.51 -18.53 -45.20
N GLY A 193 -8.74 -17.44 -45.27
CA GLY A 193 -9.08 -16.16 -44.62
C GLY A 193 -7.89 -15.50 -43.92
N ARG A 194 -8.14 -14.35 -43.28
CA ARG A 194 -7.09 -13.51 -42.64
C ARG A 194 -6.30 -14.20 -41.52
N ARG A 195 -6.67 -15.42 -41.09
CA ARG A 195 -6.03 -16.20 -40.02
C ARG A 195 -5.28 -17.45 -40.50
N ALA A 196 -5.15 -17.64 -41.81
CA ALA A 196 -4.40 -18.74 -42.38
C ALA A 196 -2.94 -18.72 -41.91
N GLY A 197 -2.42 -19.85 -41.44
CA GLY A 197 -1.03 -19.98 -41.00
C GLY A 197 -0.67 -19.27 -39.68
N MET A 198 -1.65 -18.71 -38.96
CA MET A 198 -1.43 -18.15 -37.61
C MET A 198 -1.64 -19.18 -36.51
N VAL A 199 -0.96 -18.98 -35.39
CA VAL A 199 -1.13 -19.74 -34.13
C VAL A 199 -1.75 -18.82 -33.09
N TYR A 200 -2.62 -19.38 -32.24
CA TYR A 200 -3.23 -18.61 -31.15
C TYR A 200 -2.34 -18.66 -29.91
N ASP A 201 -1.77 -17.51 -29.56
CA ASP A 201 -1.03 -17.28 -28.32
C ASP A 201 -2.00 -16.83 -27.22
N ARG A 202 -2.18 -17.71 -26.23
CA ARG A 202 -3.01 -17.45 -25.05
C ARG A 202 -2.20 -16.97 -23.84
N ILE A 203 -0.87 -16.85 -23.99
CA ILE A 203 0.04 -16.51 -22.92
C ILE A 203 -0.18 -15.07 -22.47
N SER A 204 -0.34 -14.89 -21.17
CA SER A 204 -0.40 -13.59 -20.51
C SER A 204 0.69 -13.50 -19.47
N ARG A 205 1.29 -12.33 -19.27
CA ARG A 205 2.36 -12.12 -18.29
C ARG A 205 1.86 -11.24 -17.17
N ALA A 206 2.30 -11.51 -15.96
CA ALA A 206 2.12 -10.60 -14.85
C ALA A 206 3.46 -10.31 -14.15
N GLY A 207 3.55 -9.14 -13.54
CA GLY A 207 4.72 -8.75 -12.77
C GLY A 207 4.42 -7.65 -11.78
N CYS A 208 5.32 -7.45 -10.83
CA CYS A 208 5.24 -6.47 -9.78
C CYS A 208 6.42 -5.49 -9.85
N SER A 209 6.20 -4.22 -9.50
CA SER A 209 7.26 -3.21 -9.40
C SER A 209 8.33 -3.53 -8.37
N CYS A 210 8.05 -4.41 -7.41
CA CYS A 210 9.04 -4.85 -6.42
C CYS A 210 10.17 -5.70 -7.03
N GLY A 211 10.03 -6.16 -8.27
CA GLY A 211 11.02 -6.99 -8.97
C GLY A 211 11.10 -8.45 -8.47
N GLY A 212 10.63 -8.73 -7.25
CA GLY A 212 10.64 -10.06 -6.65
C GLY A 212 9.53 -11.00 -7.12
N TRP A 213 8.61 -10.55 -7.97
CA TRP A 213 7.51 -11.37 -8.49
C TRP A 213 7.21 -11.07 -9.95
N SER A 214 7.20 -12.13 -10.77
CA SER A 214 6.68 -12.14 -12.12
C SER A 214 6.31 -13.56 -12.54
N GLY A 215 5.46 -13.69 -13.55
CA GLY A 215 5.00 -15.00 -14.03
C GLY A 215 4.39 -14.95 -15.42
N VAL A 216 4.25 -16.14 -15.99
CA VAL A 216 3.63 -16.41 -17.29
C VAL A 216 2.44 -17.32 -17.04
N PHE A 217 1.28 -16.97 -17.58
CA PHE A 217 -0.02 -17.58 -17.26
C PHE A 217 -0.81 -17.88 -18.53
N ASP A 218 -1.76 -18.79 -18.44
CA ASP A 218 -2.56 -19.25 -19.57
C ASP A 218 -3.86 -18.43 -19.72
N GLY A 219 -3.68 -17.12 -19.91
CA GLY A 219 -4.74 -16.16 -20.18
C GLY A 219 -4.76 -14.95 -19.23
N ALA A 220 -5.48 -13.90 -19.66
CA ALA A 220 -5.51 -12.62 -18.95
C ALA A 220 -6.10 -12.73 -17.54
N ASP A 221 -7.14 -13.55 -17.35
CA ASP A 221 -7.84 -13.64 -16.07
C ASP A 221 -7.03 -14.38 -15.02
N GLU A 222 -6.24 -15.38 -15.42
CA GLU A 222 -5.29 -16.04 -14.54
C GLU A 222 -4.17 -15.09 -14.13
N ALA A 223 -3.58 -14.37 -15.10
CA ALA A 223 -2.55 -13.36 -14.83
C ALA A 223 -3.05 -12.26 -13.87
N ARG A 224 -4.29 -11.79 -14.05
CA ARG A 224 -4.94 -10.81 -13.15
C ARG A 224 -5.20 -11.37 -11.75
N ARG A 225 -5.67 -12.62 -11.65
CA ARG A 225 -5.86 -13.30 -10.35
C ARG A 225 -4.54 -13.42 -9.60
N ALA A 226 -3.49 -13.89 -10.27
CA ALA A 226 -2.16 -14.04 -9.67
C ALA A 226 -1.58 -12.68 -9.22
N ALA A 227 -1.74 -11.64 -10.06
CA ALA A 227 -1.34 -10.28 -9.71
C ALA A 227 -2.11 -9.71 -8.51
N ARG A 228 -3.39 -10.06 -8.35
CA ARG A 228 -4.18 -9.66 -7.18
C ARG A 228 -3.76 -10.44 -5.94
N ALA A 229 -3.57 -11.75 -6.05
CA ALA A 229 -3.11 -12.61 -4.96
C ALA A 229 -1.76 -12.12 -4.41
N HIS A 230 -0.79 -11.83 -5.28
CA HIS A 230 0.51 -11.28 -4.86
C HIS A 230 0.37 -9.97 -4.06
N ARG A 231 -0.51 -9.04 -4.47
CA ARG A 231 -0.75 -7.79 -3.72
C ARG A 231 -1.38 -8.05 -2.36
N GLN A 232 -2.28 -9.03 -2.27
CA GLN A 232 -2.92 -9.41 -1.02
C GLN A 232 -1.92 -10.06 -0.06
N GLU A 233 -1.04 -10.93 -0.57
CA GLU A 233 0.06 -11.55 0.19
C GLU A 233 1.03 -10.50 0.72
N ALA A 234 1.48 -9.58 -0.13
CA ALA A 234 2.37 -8.48 0.26
C ALA A 234 1.74 -7.58 1.33
N ALA A 235 0.44 -7.25 1.16
CA ALA A 235 -0.29 -6.46 2.15
C ALA A 235 -0.45 -7.19 3.49
N ALA A 236 -0.79 -8.47 3.47
CA ALA A 236 -0.91 -9.28 4.67
C ALA A 236 0.44 -9.41 5.39
N ALA A 237 1.54 -9.64 4.67
CA ALA A 237 2.88 -9.74 5.24
C ALA A 237 3.31 -8.42 5.90
N MET A 238 3.09 -7.29 5.22
CA MET A 238 3.39 -5.97 5.76
C MET A 238 2.58 -5.66 7.02
N VAL A 239 1.27 -5.92 7.00
CA VAL A 239 0.38 -5.71 8.16
C VAL A 239 0.82 -6.54 9.36
N ARG A 240 1.25 -7.79 9.15
CA ARG A 240 1.77 -8.65 10.22
C ARG A 240 3.08 -8.12 10.82
N ALA A 241 3.91 -7.46 10.02
CA ALA A 241 5.18 -6.88 10.46
C ALA A 241 5.03 -5.52 11.15
N LEU A 242 3.84 -4.91 11.16
CA LEU A 242 3.62 -3.65 11.86
C LEU A 242 3.61 -3.84 13.38
N PRO A 243 4.26 -2.94 14.14
CA PRO A 243 4.23 -2.96 15.60
C PRO A 243 2.79 -2.85 16.14
#